data_AF-A0A432FDJ4-F1
#
_entry.id   AF-A0A432FDJ4-F1
#
_cell.length_a   1.000
_cell.length_b   1.000
_cell.length_c   1.000
_cell.angle_alpha   90.00
_cell.angle_beta   90.00
_cell.angle_gamma   90.00
#
_symmetry.space_group_name_H-M   'P 1'
#
loop_
_entity.id
_entity.type
_entity.pdbx_description
1 polymer ?
#
loop_
_entity_poly.entity_id
_entity_poly.type
_entity_poly.pdbx_seq_one_letter_code
_entity_poly.pdbx_strand_id
1 'polypeptide(L)'
;MVMFLLANVGLNGAGVFYNALLPHLGKEDEMDDISNRAFAYGYLGGGLLLVVHIGLVLGVEADWVIPFCMATAGLWWYGFALFTFMWVPEPPIENEMEKLKFREAARFAVGEVKQTLKDYKAFPTLFLYMLAYFFFIDGINTITALGGVYGVSVLGIGAFGLMLTILAIQFIAAPFAIIFTKIADRIGTKRALFISITGWVVLCFAALAFAPLELESHEDYDILYEWNESEEIYTVYASWSTHELAQKVYYEDKEFDEQAWAKKWSYLLPTNNSENQKLDTLEWAWGETEEEPNKVPLDGVLNYDSCSDS
;
A
#
# COMPACT_ATOMS: atom_id res chain seq x y z
N MET A 1 4.15 16.53 0.03
CA MET A 1 4.00 16.40 -1.44
C MET A 1 5.32 16.50 -2.21
N VAL A 2 6.10 17.58 -2.08
CA VAL A 2 7.39 17.71 -2.80
C VAL A 2 8.38 16.57 -2.48
N MET A 3 8.54 16.23 -1.20
CA MET A 3 9.43 15.14 -0.78
C MET A 3 8.98 13.77 -1.31
N PHE A 4 7.66 13.53 -1.36
CA PHE A 4 7.09 12.32 -1.95
C PHE A 4 7.37 12.23 -3.46
N LEU A 5 7.28 13.36 -4.18
CA LEU A 5 7.63 13.41 -5.61
C LEU A 5 9.11 13.07 -5.80
N LEU A 6 10.01 13.69 -5.02
CA LEU A 6 11.44 13.40 -5.08
C LEU A 6 11.75 11.94 -4.76
N ALA A 7 11.10 11.36 -3.75
CA ALA A 7 11.25 9.96 -3.40
C ALA A 7 10.81 9.04 -4.55
N ASN A 8 9.66 9.32 -5.19
CA ASN A 8 9.18 8.53 -6.33
C ASN A 8 10.11 8.64 -7.55
N VAL A 9 10.61 9.84 -7.85
CA VAL A 9 11.59 10.04 -8.94
C VAL A 9 12.88 9.28 -8.63
N GLY A 10 13.36 9.34 -7.38
CA GLY A 10 14.54 8.61 -6.93
C GLY A 10 14.36 7.09 -7.04
N LEU A 11 13.24 6.55 -6.56
CA LEU A 11 12.93 5.12 -6.60
C LEU A 11 12.85 4.59 -8.02
N ASN A 12 12.04 5.22 -8.88
CA ASN A 12 11.86 4.79 -10.26
C ASN A 12 13.13 5.02 -11.09
N GLY A 13 13.83 6.13 -10.88
CA GLY A 13 15.09 6.44 -11.54
C GLY A 13 16.18 5.42 -11.19
N ALA A 14 16.37 5.13 -9.90
CA ALA A 14 17.31 4.11 -9.44
C ALA A 14 16.96 2.71 -9.99
N GLY A 15 15.67 2.38 -10.08
CA GLY A 15 15.20 1.11 -10.63
C GLY A 15 15.67 0.87 -12.08
N VAL A 16 15.71 1.90 -12.93
CA VAL A 16 16.18 1.78 -14.32
C VAL A 16 17.67 1.40 -14.35
N PHE A 17 18.51 2.09 -13.57
CA PHE A 17 19.95 1.81 -13.51
C PHE A 17 20.23 0.45 -12.88
N TYR A 18 19.52 0.10 -11.81
CA TYR A 18 19.61 -1.21 -11.15
C TYR A 18 19.35 -2.35 -12.14
N ASN A 19 18.26 -2.28 -12.90
CA ASN A 19 17.91 -3.30 -13.89
C ASN A 19 18.92 -3.37 -15.05
N ALA A 20 19.51 -2.24 -15.45
CA ALA A 20 20.51 -2.18 -16.51
C ALA A 20 21.87 -2.79 -16.12
N LEU A 21 22.18 -2.85 -14.82
CA LEU A 21 23.39 -3.50 -14.32
C LEU A 21 23.29 -5.03 -14.32
N LEU A 22 22.08 -5.58 -14.20
CA LEU A 22 21.85 -7.02 -14.05
C LEU A 22 22.53 -7.89 -15.12
N PRO A 23 22.47 -7.57 -16.43
CA PRO A 23 23.14 -8.36 -17.48
C PRO A 23 24.68 -8.40 -17.37
N HIS A 24 25.27 -7.50 -16.58
CA HIS A 24 26.71 -7.39 -16.39
C HIS A 24 27.21 -8.07 -15.11
N LEU A 25 26.29 -8.58 -14.26
CA LEU A 25 26.64 -9.18 -12.97
C LEU A 25 26.94 -10.69 -13.05
N GLY A 26 26.54 -11.36 -14.12
CA GLY A 26 26.69 -12.81 -14.26
C GLY A 26 26.49 -13.27 -15.69
N LYS A 27 26.53 -14.59 -15.91
CA LYS A 27 26.23 -15.18 -17.23
C LYS A 27 24.73 -15.21 -17.49
N GLU A 28 24.33 -15.39 -18.76
CA GLU A 28 22.92 -15.46 -19.17
C GLU A 28 22.13 -16.55 -18.42
N ASP A 29 22.77 -17.68 -18.11
CA ASP A 29 22.16 -18.80 -17.38
C ASP A 29 22.04 -18.56 -15.87
N GLU A 30 22.76 -17.56 -15.33
CA GLU A 30 22.75 -17.22 -13.91
C GLU A 30 21.80 -16.04 -13.59
N MET A 31 21.32 -15.34 -14.62
CA MET A 31 20.58 -14.09 -14.46
C MET A 31 19.24 -14.27 -13.71
N ASP A 32 18.51 -15.34 -13.98
CA ASP A 32 17.26 -15.67 -13.28
C ASP A 32 17.52 -15.96 -11.78
N ASP A 33 18.62 -16.65 -11.45
CA ASP A 33 19.00 -16.95 -10.06
C ASP A 33 19.46 -15.70 -9.31
N ILE A 34 20.30 -14.86 -9.93
CA ILE A 34 20.77 -13.60 -9.34
C ILE A 34 19.57 -12.69 -9.03
N SER A 35 18.66 -12.52 -10.00
CA SER A 35 17.46 -11.69 -9.83
C SER A 35 16.56 -12.21 -8.71
N ASN A 36 16.20 -13.50 -8.72
CA ASN A 36 15.30 -14.06 -7.71
C ASN A 36 15.91 -14.04 -6.29
N ARG A 37 17.23 -14.25 -6.17
CA ARG A 37 17.93 -14.09 -4.88
C ARG A 37 17.95 -12.64 -4.42
N ALA A 38 18.16 -11.68 -5.33
CA ALA A 38 18.07 -10.27 -4.99
C ALA A 38 16.69 -9.91 -4.45
N PHE A 39 15.60 -10.39 -5.07
CA PHE A 39 14.25 -10.26 -4.53
C PHE A 39 14.10 -10.92 -3.15
N ALA A 40 14.57 -12.15 -2.98
CA ALA A 40 14.49 -12.85 -1.69
C ALA A 40 15.20 -12.11 -0.56
N TYR A 41 16.42 -11.62 -0.80
CA TYR A 41 17.16 -10.81 0.17
C TYR A 41 16.53 -9.44 0.40
N GLY A 42 15.91 -8.84 -0.62
CA GLY A 42 15.13 -7.61 -0.50
C GLY A 42 13.94 -7.79 0.46
N TYR A 43 13.18 -8.87 0.28
CA TYR A 43 12.07 -9.22 1.17
C TYR A 43 12.55 -9.49 2.61
N LEU A 44 13.62 -10.25 2.80
CA LEU A 44 14.19 -10.50 4.13
C LEU A 44 14.71 -9.21 4.79
N GLY A 45 15.41 -8.36 4.04
CA GLY A 45 15.96 -7.12 4.55
C GLY A 45 14.87 -6.12 4.95
N GLY A 46 13.87 -5.93 4.08
CA GLY A 46 12.72 -5.09 4.36
C GLY A 46 11.87 -5.63 5.52
N GLY A 47 11.65 -6.95 5.55
CA GLY A 47 10.96 -7.63 6.64
C GLY A 47 11.67 -7.48 7.99
N LEU A 48 13.00 -7.65 8.03
CA LEU A 48 13.78 -7.50 9.26
C LEU A 48 13.69 -6.08 9.81
N LEU A 49 13.81 -5.05 8.94
CA LEU A 49 13.66 -3.67 9.37
C LEU A 49 12.23 -3.41 9.88
N LEU A 50 11.22 -3.96 9.21
CA LEU A 50 9.83 -3.83 9.62
C LEU A 50 9.55 -4.50 10.98
N VAL A 51 10.18 -5.65 11.30
CA VAL A 51 10.12 -6.25 12.65
C VAL A 51 10.59 -5.26 13.71
N VAL A 52 11.74 -4.60 13.46
CA VAL A 52 12.30 -3.62 14.39
C VAL A 52 11.36 -2.42 14.56
N HIS A 53 10.78 -1.93 13.47
CA HIS A 53 9.81 -0.83 13.51
C HIS A 53 8.53 -1.20 14.25
N ILE A 54 7.96 -2.37 14.01
CA ILE A 54 6.78 -2.85 14.73
C ILE A 54 7.09 -2.98 16.22
N GLY A 55 8.23 -3.58 16.58
CA GLY A 55 8.64 -3.69 17.98
C GLY A 55 8.81 -2.33 18.67
N LEU A 56 9.29 -1.31 17.95
CA LEU A 56 9.42 0.05 18.46
C LEU A 56 8.06 0.73 18.62
N VAL A 57 7.17 0.61 17.63
CA VAL A 57 5.82 1.20 17.64
C VAL A 57 4.96 0.61 18.76
N LEU A 58 5.09 -0.68 19.05
CA LEU A 58 4.35 -1.34 20.14
C LEU A 58 4.97 -1.08 21.52
N GLY A 59 6.28 -0.86 21.59
CA GLY A 59 7.01 -0.74 22.86
C GLY A 59 7.15 0.69 23.39
N VAL A 60 6.92 1.70 22.53
CA VAL A 60 7.14 3.10 22.86
C VAL A 60 5.99 3.96 22.32
N GLU A 61 5.19 4.49 23.23
CA GLU A 61 4.17 5.49 22.91
C GLU A 61 4.82 6.88 22.89
N ALA A 62 5.24 7.31 21.70
CA ALA A 62 5.74 8.67 21.51
C ALA A 62 5.60 9.16 20.05
N ASP A 63 5.26 10.43 19.87
CA ASP A 63 5.03 11.06 18.56
C ASP A 63 6.24 10.99 17.62
N TRP A 64 7.45 10.86 18.16
CA TRP A 64 8.68 10.80 17.37
C TRP A 64 8.93 9.42 16.73
N VAL A 65 8.22 8.37 17.17
CA VAL A 65 8.47 6.99 16.74
C VAL A 65 8.23 6.81 15.24
N ILE A 66 7.10 7.31 14.73
CA ILE A 66 6.78 7.20 13.29
C ILE A 66 7.78 7.96 12.41
N PRO A 67 8.12 9.25 12.67
CA PRO A 67 9.19 9.94 11.96
C PRO A 67 10.55 9.23 12.04
N PHE A 68 10.87 8.62 13.17
CA PHE A 68 12.10 7.86 13.35
C PHE A 68 12.13 6.58 12.52
N CYS A 69 11.02 5.83 12.45
CA CYS A 69 10.87 4.69 11.55
C CYS A 69 11.06 5.11 10.09
N MET A 70 10.48 6.24 9.67
CA MET A 70 10.67 6.80 8.33
C MET A 70 12.13 7.17 8.05
N ALA A 71 12.80 7.84 9.00
CA ALA A 71 14.20 8.25 8.85
C ALA A 71 15.14 7.05 8.77
N THR A 72 14.95 6.04 9.62
CA THR A 72 15.75 4.82 9.62
C THR A 72 15.50 3.95 8.39
N ALA A 73 14.27 3.94 7.83
CA ALA A 73 14.01 3.33 6.52
C ALA A 73 14.80 4.02 5.40
N GLY A 74 14.83 5.35 5.37
CA GLY A 74 15.67 6.09 4.42
C GLY A 74 17.16 5.77 4.59
N LEU A 75 17.64 5.69 5.83
CA LEU A 75 19.02 5.34 6.14
C LEU A 75 19.36 3.89 5.73
N TRP A 76 18.44 2.96 5.89
CA TRP A 76 18.58 1.57 5.45
C TRP A 76 18.78 1.50 3.94
N TRP A 77 17.89 2.12 3.17
CA TRP A 77 18.01 2.20 1.71
C TRP A 77 19.30 2.88 1.27
N TYR A 78 19.67 3.99 1.92
CA TYR A 78 20.91 4.70 1.63
C TYR A 78 22.16 3.84 1.93
N GLY A 79 22.16 3.13 3.06
CA GLY A 79 23.25 2.23 3.44
C GLY A 79 23.47 1.13 2.40
N PHE A 80 22.40 0.46 1.96
CA PHE A 80 22.49 -0.56 0.91
C PHE A 80 22.87 0.02 -0.45
N ALA A 81 22.42 1.23 -0.79
CA ALA A 81 22.85 1.91 -2.01
C ALA A 81 24.36 2.20 -2.01
N LEU A 82 24.93 2.62 -0.87
CA LEU A 82 26.37 2.81 -0.73
C LEU A 82 27.15 1.51 -0.95
N PHE A 83 26.66 0.38 -0.40
CA PHE A 83 27.28 -0.92 -0.65
C PHE A 83 27.31 -1.26 -2.15
N THR A 84 26.21 -0.99 -2.86
CA THR A 84 26.17 -1.16 -4.32
C THR A 84 27.23 -0.32 -5.02
N PHE A 85 27.35 0.97 -4.70
CA PHE A 85 28.35 1.84 -5.34
C PHE A 85 29.80 1.47 -5.03
N MET A 86 30.06 0.85 -3.87
CA MET A 86 31.41 0.43 -3.48
C MET A 86 31.82 -0.92 -4.08
N TRP A 87 30.88 -1.86 -4.26
CA TRP A 87 31.19 -3.24 -4.63
C TRP A 87 30.76 -3.66 -6.02
N VAL A 88 29.77 -3.00 -6.63
CA VAL A 88 29.33 -3.36 -7.98
C VAL A 88 30.25 -2.72 -9.01
N PRO A 89 30.95 -3.52 -9.84
CA PRO A 89 31.81 -2.98 -10.88
C PRO A 89 30.98 -2.24 -11.94
N GLU A 90 31.48 -1.10 -12.39
CA GLU A 90 30.85 -0.36 -13.49
C GLU A 90 31.07 -1.09 -14.82
N PRO A 91 30.02 -1.26 -15.65
CA PRO A 91 30.15 -1.89 -16.95
C PRO A 91 31.01 -1.03 -17.89
N PRO A 92 31.82 -1.65 -18.77
CA PRO A 92 32.68 -0.91 -19.69
C PRO A 92 31.84 -0.09 -20.68
N ILE A 93 32.23 1.16 -20.89
CA ILE A 93 31.55 2.05 -21.84
C ILE A 93 32.04 1.71 -23.25
N GLU A 94 31.23 0.98 -24.03
CA GLU A 94 31.63 0.54 -25.39
C GLU A 94 31.79 1.70 -26.39
N ASN A 95 31.19 2.87 -26.12
CA ASN A 95 31.28 4.06 -26.97
C ASN A 95 31.31 5.34 -26.11
N GLU A 96 32.50 5.85 -25.78
CA GLU A 96 32.62 7.12 -25.08
C GLU A 96 32.11 8.27 -25.97
N MET A 97 30.94 8.80 -25.64
CA MET A 97 30.39 9.99 -26.29
C MET A 97 31.04 11.26 -25.73
N GLU A 98 31.28 12.25 -26.60
CA GLU A 98 31.71 13.58 -26.17
C GLU A 98 30.67 14.18 -25.21
N LYS A 99 31.13 14.90 -24.16
CA LYS A 99 30.25 15.43 -23.11
C LYS A 99 29.21 16.39 -23.70
N LEU A 100 28.00 15.90 -23.95
CA LEU A 100 26.87 16.69 -24.42
C LEU A 100 26.37 17.61 -23.31
N LYS A 101 25.91 18.82 -23.67
CA LYS A 101 25.19 19.68 -22.72
C LYS A 101 23.86 19.02 -22.34
N PHE A 102 23.34 19.27 -21.12
CA PHE A 102 22.11 18.64 -20.63
C PHE A 102 20.93 18.68 -21.63
N ARG A 103 20.76 19.82 -22.32
CA ARG A 103 19.70 19.99 -23.34
C ARG A 103 19.93 19.13 -24.60
N GLU A 104 21.18 18.97 -24.99
CA GLU A 104 21.57 18.14 -26.15
C GLU A 104 21.46 16.65 -25.80
N ALA A 105 21.89 16.26 -24.59
CA ALA A 105 21.72 14.91 -24.07
C ALA A 105 20.24 14.52 -23.95
N ALA A 106 19.38 15.40 -23.42
CA ALA A 106 17.95 15.15 -23.32
C ALA A 106 17.30 15.01 -24.71
N ARG A 107 17.67 15.88 -25.66
CA ARG A 107 17.15 15.80 -27.04
C ARG A 107 17.61 14.53 -27.74
N PHE A 108 18.85 14.13 -27.51
CA PHE A 108 19.41 12.89 -28.04
C PHE A 108 18.69 11.66 -27.47
N ALA A 109 18.53 11.58 -26.15
CA ALA A 109 17.81 10.49 -25.48
C ALA A 109 16.35 10.37 -25.96
N VAL A 110 15.63 11.50 -26.10
CA VAL A 110 14.27 11.51 -26.65
C VAL A 110 14.26 11.10 -28.13
N GLY A 111 15.29 11.49 -28.89
CA GLY A 111 15.48 11.08 -30.28
C GLY A 111 15.68 9.58 -30.44
N GLU A 112 16.54 8.99 -29.61
CA GLU A 112 16.80 7.54 -29.52
C GLU A 112 15.51 6.78 -29.19
N VAL A 113 14.80 7.16 -28.12
CA VAL A 113 13.54 6.51 -27.74
C VAL A 113 12.51 6.61 -28.86
N LYS A 114 12.41 7.76 -29.53
CA LYS A 114 11.50 7.94 -30.67
C LYS A 114 11.89 7.08 -31.86
N GLN A 115 13.19 6.93 -32.13
CA GLN A 115 13.68 6.10 -33.22
C GLN A 115 13.40 4.62 -32.94
N THR A 116 13.70 4.14 -31.73
CA THR A 116 13.38 2.79 -31.27
C THR A 116 11.88 2.47 -31.37
N LEU A 117 11.01 3.42 -31.00
CA LEU A 117 9.57 3.26 -31.18
C LEU A 117 9.13 3.27 -32.65
N LYS A 118 9.81 4.03 -33.51
CA LYS A 118 9.51 4.10 -34.94
C LYS A 118 9.92 2.82 -35.67
N ASP A 119 10.94 2.13 -35.19
CA ASP A 119 11.45 0.88 -35.75
C ASP A 119 10.65 -0.36 -35.31
N TYR A 120 9.44 -0.19 -34.75
CA TYR A 120 8.55 -1.29 -34.34
C TYR A 120 8.25 -2.31 -35.46
N LYS A 121 8.26 -1.88 -36.72
CA LYS A 121 8.04 -2.76 -37.88
C LYS A 121 9.20 -3.71 -38.15
N ALA A 122 10.41 -3.37 -37.70
CA ALA A 122 11.58 -4.23 -37.84
C ALA A 122 11.54 -5.41 -36.85
N PHE A 123 10.89 -5.22 -35.69
CA PHE A 123 10.81 -6.23 -34.61
C PHE A 123 9.38 -6.38 -34.07
N PRO A 124 8.41 -6.85 -34.88
CA PRO A 124 7.01 -6.92 -34.47
C PRO A 124 6.78 -7.83 -33.26
N THR A 125 7.54 -8.93 -33.14
CA THR A 125 7.46 -9.85 -32.00
C THR A 125 7.93 -9.20 -30.70
N LEU A 126 9.02 -8.41 -30.75
CA LEU A 126 9.55 -7.71 -29.58
C LEU A 126 8.60 -6.60 -29.13
N PHE A 127 8.02 -5.86 -30.08
CA PHE A 127 7.03 -4.83 -29.78
C PHE A 127 5.78 -5.42 -29.12
N LEU A 128 5.27 -6.54 -29.63
CA LEU A 128 4.14 -7.25 -29.02
C LEU A 128 4.49 -7.77 -27.61
N TYR A 129 5.70 -8.28 -27.42
CA TYR A 129 6.19 -8.68 -26.10
C TYR A 129 6.22 -7.50 -25.11
N MET A 130 6.75 -6.35 -25.52
CA MET A 130 6.79 -5.15 -24.68
C MET A 130 5.39 -4.67 -24.29
N LEU A 131 4.44 -4.70 -25.24
CA LEU A 131 3.05 -4.33 -24.97
C LEU A 131 2.40 -5.31 -23.98
N ALA A 132 2.61 -6.61 -24.15
CA ALA A 132 2.13 -7.62 -23.20
C ALA A 132 2.78 -7.46 -21.82
N TYR A 133 4.08 -7.19 -21.77
CA TYR A 133 4.83 -6.94 -20.54
C TYR A 133 4.34 -5.67 -19.83
N PHE A 134 3.98 -4.61 -20.58
CA PHE A 134 3.39 -3.40 -20.03
C PHE A 134 2.10 -3.67 -19.27
N PHE A 135 1.15 -4.41 -19.86
CA PHE A 135 -0.09 -4.79 -19.15
C PHE A 135 0.18 -5.71 -17.95
N PHE A 136 1.15 -6.62 -18.08
CA PHE A 136 1.54 -7.52 -17.00
C PHE A 136 2.11 -6.76 -15.79
N ILE A 137 3.06 -5.85 -16.01
CA ILE A 137 3.68 -5.09 -14.91
C ILE A 137 2.71 -4.06 -14.32
N ASP A 138 1.83 -3.47 -15.14
CA ASP A 138 0.78 -2.55 -14.68
C ASP A 138 -0.20 -3.24 -13.71
N GLY A 139 -0.61 -4.47 -14.02
CA GLY A 139 -1.44 -5.27 -13.13
C GLY A 139 -0.77 -5.56 -11.79
N ILE A 140 0.51 -5.97 -11.79
CA ILE A 140 1.28 -6.23 -10.56
C ILE A 140 1.42 -4.96 -9.72
N ASN A 141 1.77 -3.84 -10.34
CA ASN A 141 1.95 -2.57 -9.65
C ASN A 141 0.64 -2.07 -9.04
N THR A 142 -0.47 -2.19 -9.77
CA THR A 142 -1.80 -1.80 -9.28
C THR A 142 -2.19 -2.57 -8.04
N ILE A 143 -2.00 -3.89 -8.03
CA ILE A 143 -2.38 -4.72 -6.89
C ILE A 143 -1.45 -4.47 -5.70
N THR A 144 -0.16 -4.25 -5.94
CA THR A 144 0.79 -3.89 -4.89
C THR A 144 0.44 -2.54 -4.27
N ALA A 145 0.04 -1.55 -5.08
CA ALA A 145 -0.32 -0.22 -4.60
C ALA A 145 -1.67 -0.19 -3.86
N LEU A 146 -2.66 -0.96 -4.34
CA LEU A 146 -4.01 -0.98 -3.77
C LEU A 146 -4.20 -2.02 -2.66
N GLY A 147 -3.33 -3.02 -2.55
CA GLY A 147 -3.51 -4.15 -1.63
C GLY A 147 -3.61 -3.73 -0.17
N GLY A 148 -2.82 -2.73 0.25
CA GLY A 148 -2.90 -2.20 1.62
C GLY A 148 -4.24 -1.52 1.91
N VAL A 149 -4.71 -0.68 0.98
CA VAL A 149 -6.01 0.01 1.09
C VAL A 149 -7.16 -0.99 1.05
N TYR A 150 -7.10 -1.99 0.17
CA TYR A 150 -8.10 -3.06 0.11
C TYR A 150 -8.21 -3.84 1.43
N GLY A 151 -7.07 -4.13 2.07
CA GLY A 151 -7.05 -4.81 3.37
C GLY A 151 -7.79 -4.05 4.46
N VAL A 152 -7.66 -2.72 4.50
CA VAL A 152 -8.37 -1.89 5.49
C VAL A 152 -9.82 -1.66 5.08
N SER A 153 -10.05 -1.20 3.85
CA SER A 153 -11.36 -0.69 3.42
C SER A 153 -12.37 -1.78 3.03
N VAL A 154 -11.91 -2.98 2.63
CA VAL A 154 -12.80 -4.08 2.20
C VAL A 154 -12.79 -5.24 3.18
N LEU A 155 -11.62 -5.59 3.73
CA LEU A 155 -11.50 -6.69 4.69
C LEU A 155 -11.63 -6.24 6.14
N GLY A 156 -11.74 -4.92 6.40
CA GLY A 156 -11.86 -4.38 7.76
C GLY A 156 -10.63 -4.63 8.64
N ILE A 157 -9.46 -4.93 8.06
CA ILE A 157 -8.27 -5.26 8.84
C ILE A 157 -7.73 -3.99 9.49
N GLY A 158 -7.74 -3.94 10.82
CA GLY A 158 -7.16 -2.84 11.59
C GLY A 158 -5.66 -2.63 11.31
N ALA A 159 -5.15 -1.43 11.62
CA ALA A 159 -3.78 -1.02 11.30
C ALA A 159 -2.70 -2.02 11.79
N PHE A 160 -2.88 -2.56 12.99
CA PHE A 160 -1.97 -3.58 13.54
C PHE A 160 -2.00 -4.90 12.74
N GLY A 161 -3.20 -5.39 12.42
CA GLY A 161 -3.39 -6.57 11.58
C GLY A 161 -2.79 -6.40 10.19
N LEU A 162 -2.90 -5.20 9.60
CA LEU A 162 -2.30 -4.89 8.30
C LEU A 162 -0.78 -4.93 8.38
N MET A 163 -0.17 -4.33 9.40
CA MET A 163 1.28 -4.37 9.60
C MET A 163 1.80 -5.80 9.74
N LEU A 164 1.12 -6.64 10.55
CA LEU A 164 1.46 -8.06 10.69
C LEU A 164 1.28 -8.84 9.37
N THR A 165 0.25 -8.52 8.60
CA THR A 165 -0.01 -9.14 7.30
C THR A 165 1.10 -8.81 6.31
N ILE A 166 1.48 -7.53 6.20
CA ILE A 166 2.59 -7.08 5.35
C ILE A 166 3.88 -7.76 5.80
N LEU A 167 4.15 -7.82 7.11
CA LEU A 167 5.32 -8.51 7.66
C LEU A 167 5.35 -9.99 7.28
N ALA A 168 4.23 -10.69 7.43
CA ALA A 168 4.11 -12.10 7.08
C ALA A 168 4.39 -12.33 5.58
N ILE A 169 3.88 -11.48 4.71
CA ILE A 169 4.14 -11.54 3.26
C ILE A 169 5.65 -11.49 2.99
N GLN A 170 6.43 -10.66 3.68
CA GLN A 170 7.89 -10.58 3.46
C GLN A 170 8.59 -11.91 3.74
N PHE A 171 8.28 -12.55 4.87
CA PHE A 171 8.91 -13.81 5.26
C PHE A 171 8.39 -15.03 4.48
N ILE A 172 7.18 -14.94 3.92
CA ILE A 172 6.66 -15.95 2.99
C ILE A 172 7.28 -15.74 1.60
N ALA A 173 7.36 -14.50 1.11
CA ALA A 173 7.85 -14.20 -0.23
C ALA A 173 9.32 -14.63 -0.45
N ALA A 174 10.19 -14.42 0.54
CA ALA A 174 11.61 -14.76 0.43
C ALA A 174 11.90 -16.25 0.14
N PRO A 175 11.43 -17.23 0.93
CA PRO A 175 11.64 -18.65 0.62
C PRO A 175 10.92 -19.06 -0.66
N PHE A 176 9.73 -18.52 -0.94
CA PHE A 176 8.99 -18.83 -2.16
C PHE A 176 9.72 -18.33 -3.42
N ALA A 177 10.39 -17.18 -3.37
CA ALA A 177 11.23 -16.70 -4.49
C ALA A 177 12.34 -17.70 -4.83
N ILE A 178 13.04 -18.24 -3.81
CA ILE A 178 14.11 -19.22 -3.99
C ILE A 178 13.57 -20.57 -4.49
N ILE A 179 12.43 -21.02 -3.95
CA ILE A 179 11.77 -22.25 -4.39
C ILE A 179 11.31 -22.10 -5.84
N PHE A 180 10.76 -20.94 -6.20
CA PHE A 180 10.29 -20.66 -7.54
C PHE A 180 11.42 -20.69 -8.57
N THR A 181 12.62 -20.20 -8.25
CA THR A 181 13.82 -20.36 -9.11
C THR A 181 14.06 -21.83 -9.44
N LYS A 182 14.12 -22.69 -8.42
CA LYS A 182 14.39 -24.13 -8.61
C LYS A 182 13.31 -24.84 -9.43
N ILE A 183 12.06 -24.38 -9.30
CA ILE A 183 10.95 -24.90 -10.10
C ILE A 183 11.08 -24.42 -11.54
N ALA A 184 11.34 -23.12 -11.75
CA ALA A 184 11.51 -22.50 -13.05
C ALA A 184 12.65 -23.15 -13.85
N ASP A 185 13.77 -23.48 -13.21
CA ASP A 185 14.90 -24.20 -13.84
C ASP A 185 14.49 -25.57 -14.40
N ARG A 186 13.52 -26.24 -13.77
CA ARG A 186 13.05 -27.57 -14.19
C ARG A 186 11.97 -27.52 -15.26
N ILE A 187 11.03 -26.59 -15.15
CA ILE A 187 9.87 -26.51 -16.07
C ILE A 187 10.10 -25.54 -17.24
N GLY A 188 11.17 -24.74 -17.18
CA GLY A 188 11.52 -23.67 -18.11
C GLY A 188 10.81 -22.35 -17.78
N THR A 189 11.55 -21.24 -17.87
CA THR A 189 11.10 -19.87 -17.53
C THR A 189 9.79 -19.48 -18.20
N LYS A 190 9.60 -19.83 -19.49
CA LYS A 190 8.35 -19.52 -20.22
C LYS A 190 7.12 -20.21 -19.62
N ARG A 191 7.22 -21.48 -19.23
CA ARG A 191 6.08 -22.20 -18.62
C ARG A 191 5.82 -21.71 -17.21
N ALA A 192 6.88 -21.46 -16.44
CA ALA A 192 6.77 -20.88 -15.10
C ALA A 192 6.02 -19.53 -15.13
N LEU A 193 6.34 -18.67 -16.10
CA LEU A 193 5.66 -17.39 -16.30
C LEU A 193 4.17 -17.54 -16.63
N PHE A 194 3.79 -18.48 -17.51
CA PHE A 194 2.36 -18.69 -17.82
C PHE A 194 1.57 -19.24 -16.62
N ILE A 195 2.18 -20.11 -15.81
CA ILE A 195 1.56 -20.65 -14.60
C ILE A 195 1.37 -19.53 -13.56
N SER A 196 2.39 -18.69 -13.35
CA SER A 196 2.29 -17.59 -12.37
C SER A 196 1.23 -16.57 -12.79
N ILE A 197 1.16 -16.20 -14.08
CA ILE A 197 0.13 -15.29 -14.60
C ILE A 197 -1.27 -15.89 -14.41
N THR A 198 -1.46 -17.16 -14.77
CA THR A 198 -2.77 -17.82 -14.64
C THR A 198 -3.18 -17.91 -13.17
N GLY A 199 -2.25 -18.27 -12.28
CA GLY A 199 -2.48 -18.31 -10.84
C GLY A 199 -2.86 -16.93 -10.28
N TRP A 200 -2.19 -15.87 -10.75
CA TRP A 200 -2.51 -14.49 -10.39
C TRP A 200 -3.93 -14.10 -10.79
N VAL A 201 -4.36 -14.40 -12.02
CA VAL A 201 -5.71 -14.11 -12.49
C VAL A 201 -6.75 -14.83 -11.63
N VAL A 202 -6.54 -16.11 -11.34
CA VAL A 202 -7.44 -16.89 -10.47
C VAL A 202 -7.51 -16.28 -9.06
N LEU A 203 -6.37 -15.86 -8.51
CA LEU A 203 -6.31 -15.25 -7.19
C LEU A 203 -7.07 -13.92 -7.13
N CYS A 204 -6.98 -13.09 -8.17
CA CYS A 204 -7.77 -11.85 -8.25
C CYS A 204 -9.28 -12.12 -8.23
N PHE A 205 -9.75 -13.09 -9.01
CA PHE A 205 -11.17 -13.46 -9.01
C PHE A 205 -11.62 -14.07 -7.67
N ALA A 206 -10.76 -14.88 -7.05
CA ALA A 206 -11.03 -15.41 -5.71
C ALA A 206 -11.14 -14.28 -4.68
N ALA A 207 -10.20 -13.33 -4.68
CA ALA A 207 -10.23 -12.19 -3.76
C ALA A 207 -11.52 -11.36 -3.90
N LEU A 208 -11.98 -11.13 -5.15
CA LEU A 208 -13.26 -10.46 -5.41
C LEU A 208 -14.47 -11.26 -4.92
N ALA A 209 -14.42 -12.59 -4.98
CA ALA A 209 -15.49 -13.45 -4.47
C ALA A 209 -15.55 -13.50 -2.93
N PHE A 210 -14.43 -13.23 -2.24
CA PHE A 210 -14.35 -13.17 -0.79
C PHE A 210 -14.68 -11.80 -0.21
N ALA A 211 -14.81 -10.76 -1.02
CA ALA A 211 -15.24 -9.45 -0.53
C ALA A 211 -16.64 -9.60 0.10
N PRO A 212 -16.83 -9.25 1.38
CA PRO A 212 -18.14 -9.31 2.02
C PRO A 212 -19.08 -8.39 1.25
N LEU A 213 -20.08 -8.97 0.58
CA LEU A 213 -21.00 -8.23 -0.29
C LEU A 213 -22.12 -7.54 0.50
N GLU A 214 -22.41 -8.03 1.71
CA GLU A 214 -23.43 -7.49 2.61
C GLU A 214 -22.96 -7.61 4.07
N LEU A 215 -23.16 -6.57 4.88
CA LEU A 215 -22.93 -6.60 6.33
C LEU A 215 -24.05 -7.46 6.95
N GLU A 216 -23.71 -8.55 7.63
CA GLU A 216 -24.69 -9.51 8.16
C GLU A 216 -24.80 -9.45 9.69
N SER A 217 -23.68 -9.24 10.38
CA SER A 217 -23.61 -9.14 11.84
C SER A 217 -23.74 -7.69 12.31
N HIS A 218 -24.24 -7.49 13.54
CA HIS A 218 -24.26 -6.17 14.17
C HIS A 218 -22.85 -5.56 14.26
N GLU A 219 -21.85 -6.40 14.53
CA GLU A 219 -20.43 -6.04 14.65
C GLU A 219 -19.82 -5.55 13.32
N ASP A 220 -20.43 -5.88 12.19
CA ASP A 220 -19.93 -5.49 10.86
C ASP A 220 -20.27 -4.02 10.51
N TYR A 221 -21.18 -3.38 11.26
CA TYR A 221 -21.59 -2.00 11.00
C TYR A 221 -20.66 -0.98 11.66
N ASP A 222 -20.41 0.13 10.97
CA ASP A 222 -19.56 1.20 11.46
C ASP A 222 -20.11 1.92 12.71
N ILE A 223 -21.44 2.00 12.83
CA ILE A 223 -22.15 2.67 13.92
C ILE A 223 -23.10 1.67 14.53
N LEU A 224 -22.84 1.34 15.80
CA LEU A 224 -23.55 0.31 16.53
C LEU A 224 -24.46 0.94 17.57
N TYR A 225 -25.71 0.47 17.60
CA TYR A 225 -26.71 0.86 18.57
C TYR A 225 -27.05 -0.35 19.42
N GLU A 226 -26.65 -0.31 20.69
CA GLU A 226 -26.90 -1.39 21.64
C GLU A 226 -27.90 -0.95 22.71
N TRP A 227 -28.87 -1.82 22.99
CA TRP A 227 -29.84 -1.61 24.06
C TRP A 227 -29.21 -1.93 25.42
N ASN A 228 -29.20 -0.96 26.33
CA ASN A 228 -28.78 -1.17 27.72
C ASN A 228 -30.00 -1.46 28.60
N GLU A 229 -30.17 -2.74 29.00
CA GLU A 229 -31.29 -3.17 29.85
C GLU A 229 -31.31 -2.52 31.25
N SER A 230 -30.15 -2.09 31.77
CA SER A 230 -30.08 -1.52 33.13
C SER A 230 -30.55 -0.07 33.18
N GLU A 231 -30.32 0.67 32.10
CA GLU A 231 -30.60 2.10 32.01
C GLU A 231 -31.84 2.40 31.13
N GLU A 232 -32.41 1.38 30.48
CA GLU A 232 -33.55 1.48 29.55
C GLU A 232 -33.31 2.50 28.42
N ILE A 233 -32.05 2.60 27.95
CA ILE A 233 -31.62 3.51 26.90
C ILE A 233 -30.78 2.80 25.85
N TYR A 234 -30.79 3.32 24.63
CA TYR A 234 -29.81 2.93 23.62
C TYR A 234 -28.49 3.61 23.90
N THR A 235 -27.42 2.85 23.79
CA THR A 235 -26.06 3.37 23.70
C THR A 235 -25.57 3.26 22.26
N VAL A 236 -24.83 4.27 21.82
CA VAL A 236 -24.21 4.28 20.49
C VAL A 236 -22.70 4.33 20.63
N TYR A 237 -22.00 3.58 19.79
CA TYR A 237 -20.55 3.66 19.65
C TYR A 237 -20.13 3.38 18.20
N ALA A 238 -18.95 3.86 17.84
CA ALA A 238 -18.36 3.59 16.53
C ALA A 238 -17.49 2.33 16.61
N SER A 239 -17.56 1.45 15.61
CA SER A 239 -16.64 0.32 15.49
C SER A 239 -15.20 0.80 15.34
N TRP A 240 -14.24 0.05 15.87
CA TRP A 240 -12.81 0.36 15.71
C TRP A 240 -12.33 0.25 14.26
N SER A 241 -13.10 -0.42 13.40
CA SER A 241 -12.89 -0.47 11.95
C SER A 241 -13.45 0.74 11.20
N THR A 242 -14.23 1.60 11.87
CA THR A 242 -14.86 2.77 11.25
C THR A 242 -13.82 3.80 10.82
N HIS A 243 -13.97 4.33 9.61
CA HIS A 243 -13.07 5.37 9.10
C HIS A 243 -13.23 6.67 9.90
N GLU A 244 -12.11 7.39 10.11
CA GLU A 244 -12.14 8.68 10.78
C GLU A 244 -12.99 9.72 10.02
N LEU A 245 -13.76 10.52 10.76
CA LEU A 245 -14.45 11.68 10.21
C LEU A 245 -13.45 12.65 9.56
N ALA A 246 -13.73 13.09 8.33
CA ALA A 246 -12.84 13.99 7.61
C ALA A 246 -12.61 15.30 8.38
N GLN A 247 -11.38 15.59 8.76
CA GLN A 247 -10.98 16.84 9.43
C GLN A 247 -10.82 17.99 8.42
N LYS A 248 -11.89 18.29 7.67
CA LYS A 248 -11.93 19.27 6.58
C LYS A 248 -13.01 20.33 6.85
N VAL A 249 -12.68 21.60 6.59
CA VAL A 249 -13.60 22.74 6.84
C VAL A 249 -14.07 23.42 5.55
N TYR A 250 -13.36 23.22 4.43
CA TYR A 250 -13.67 23.85 3.15
C TYR A 250 -14.03 22.77 2.13
N TYR A 251 -15.30 22.67 1.77
CA TYR A 251 -15.81 21.72 0.79
C TYR A 251 -16.10 22.42 -0.55
N GLU A 252 -15.95 21.71 -1.67
CA GLU A 252 -16.41 22.21 -2.97
C GLU A 252 -17.94 22.14 -3.06
N ASP A 253 -18.59 22.96 -3.92
CA ASP A 253 -20.06 23.11 -3.98
C ASP A 253 -20.86 21.79 -4.20
N LYS A 254 -20.20 20.72 -4.67
CA LYS A 254 -20.80 19.39 -4.93
C LYS A 254 -20.18 18.28 -4.09
N GLU A 255 -19.23 18.60 -3.24
CA GLU A 255 -18.60 17.65 -2.34
C GLU A 255 -19.51 17.42 -1.13
N PHE A 256 -19.56 16.17 -0.65
CA PHE A 256 -20.33 15.85 0.54
C PHE A 256 -19.65 16.47 1.77
N ASP A 257 -20.36 17.39 2.44
CA ASP A 257 -19.91 18.00 3.69
C ASP A 257 -20.19 17.07 4.87
N GLU A 258 -19.23 16.17 5.10
CA GLU A 258 -19.28 15.19 6.19
C GLU A 258 -19.33 15.84 7.57
N GLN A 259 -18.65 16.98 7.77
CA GLN A 259 -18.64 17.69 9.04
C GLN A 259 -19.99 18.36 9.33
N ALA A 260 -20.65 18.94 8.33
CA ALA A 260 -22.00 19.47 8.48
C ALA A 260 -23.02 18.34 8.75
N TRP A 261 -22.86 17.18 8.11
CA TRP A 261 -23.68 16.00 8.38
C TRP A 261 -23.48 15.51 9.82
N ALA A 262 -22.24 15.30 10.26
CA ALA A 262 -21.92 14.85 11.61
C ALA A 262 -22.47 15.81 12.67
N LYS A 263 -22.32 17.13 12.47
CA LYS A 263 -22.88 18.15 13.37
C LYS A 263 -24.39 18.13 13.43
N LYS A 264 -25.07 17.88 12.30
CA LYS A 264 -26.53 17.79 12.26
C LYS A 264 -27.05 16.59 13.05
N TRP A 265 -26.31 15.48 13.02
CA TRP A 265 -26.71 14.21 13.63
C TRP A 265 -25.94 13.86 14.90
N SER A 266 -25.23 14.82 15.50
CA SER A 266 -24.43 14.62 16.71
C SER A 266 -25.22 14.11 17.91
N TYR A 267 -26.55 14.23 17.89
CA TYR A 267 -27.45 13.68 18.90
C TYR A 267 -27.74 12.18 18.72
N LEU A 268 -27.39 11.57 17.59
CA LEU A 268 -27.48 10.13 17.31
C LEU A 268 -26.13 9.47 17.05
N LEU A 269 -25.07 10.27 16.95
CA LEU A 269 -23.73 9.83 16.61
C LEU A 269 -22.80 9.96 17.82
N PRO A 270 -21.89 9.00 18.05
CA PRO A 270 -20.91 9.07 19.11
C PRO A 270 -19.78 10.02 18.69
N THR A 271 -20.00 11.33 18.79
CA THR A 271 -19.04 12.35 18.33
C THR A 271 -18.61 13.30 19.44
N ASN A 272 -17.32 13.63 19.47
CA ASN A 272 -16.74 14.66 20.32
C ASN A 272 -16.21 15.83 19.48
N ASN A 273 -16.02 16.99 20.12
CA ASN A 273 -15.28 18.09 19.49
C ASN A 273 -13.81 17.71 19.41
N SER A 274 -13.19 17.94 18.24
CA SER A 274 -11.79 17.60 18.06
C SER A 274 -10.87 18.36 19.00
N GLU A 275 -9.82 17.70 19.50
CA GLU A 275 -8.79 18.31 20.34
C GLU A 275 -8.08 19.48 19.66
N ASN A 276 -8.10 19.52 18.32
CA ASN A 276 -7.47 20.58 17.54
C ASN A 276 -8.34 21.85 17.53
N GLN A 277 -8.31 22.61 18.64
CA GLN A 277 -9.10 23.83 18.91
C GLN A 277 -9.08 24.94 17.83
N LYS A 278 -8.25 24.80 16.79
CA LYS A 278 -8.17 25.76 15.67
C LYS A 278 -9.22 25.52 14.59
N LEU A 279 -9.85 24.34 14.53
CA LEU A 279 -10.88 23.99 13.57
C LEU A 279 -12.09 23.47 14.34
N ASP A 280 -13.27 24.04 14.10
CA ASP A 280 -14.53 23.58 14.69
C ASP A 280 -15.00 22.30 13.96
N THR A 281 -14.31 21.19 14.22
CA THR A 281 -14.56 19.87 13.60
C THR A 281 -14.90 18.83 14.65
N LEU A 282 -15.73 17.86 14.26
CA LEU A 282 -16.07 16.70 15.08
C LEU A 282 -15.16 15.51 14.76
N GLU A 283 -14.94 14.68 15.76
CA GLU A 283 -14.28 13.37 15.67
C GLU A 283 -15.12 12.30 16.37
N TRP A 284 -14.91 11.03 16.03
CA TRP A 284 -15.59 9.93 16.72
C TRP A 284 -15.15 9.88 18.18
N ALA A 285 -16.11 9.61 19.07
CA ALA A 285 -15.86 9.39 20.48
C ALA A 285 -15.32 7.95 20.66
N TRP A 286 -14.01 7.80 20.58
CA TRP A 286 -13.34 6.51 20.74
C TRP A 286 -13.29 6.04 22.20
N GLY A 287 -13.30 4.72 22.40
CA GLY A 287 -13.01 4.06 23.68
C GLY A 287 -11.52 3.92 23.94
N GLU A 288 -11.15 3.25 25.04
CA GLU A 288 -9.74 2.97 25.34
C GLU A 288 -9.21 1.82 24.45
N THR A 289 -10.05 0.84 24.13
CA THR A 289 -9.71 -0.32 23.29
C THR A 289 -10.92 -0.81 22.47
N GLU A 290 -10.69 -1.73 21.52
CA GLU A 290 -11.76 -2.40 20.75
C GLU A 290 -12.73 -3.20 21.65
N GLU A 291 -12.23 -3.80 22.73
CA GLU A 291 -13.04 -4.54 23.70
C GLU A 291 -13.79 -3.61 24.68
N GLU A 292 -13.35 -2.36 24.79
CA GLU A 292 -13.92 -1.34 25.68
C GLU A 292 -14.25 -0.05 24.89
N PRO A 293 -15.25 -0.09 23.98
CA PRO A 293 -15.66 1.08 23.22
C PRO A 293 -16.36 2.11 24.10
N ASN A 294 -16.23 3.39 23.75
CA ASN A 294 -16.93 4.46 24.44
C ASN A 294 -18.41 4.50 24.03
N LYS A 295 -19.23 3.85 24.86
CA LYS A 295 -20.68 3.77 24.66
C LYS A 295 -21.34 5.06 25.15
N VAL A 296 -21.79 5.88 24.21
CA VAL A 296 -22.46 7.15 24.50
C VAL A 296 -23.97 6.90 24.66
N PRO A 297 -24.58 7.24 25.82
CA PRO A 297 -26.01 7.10 26.00
C PRO A 297 -26.79 8.10 25.13
N LEU A 298 -27.85 7.62 24.48
CA LEU A 298 -28.74 8.47 23.69
C LEU A 298 -29.88 9.01 24.55
N ASP A 299 -29.63 10.15 25.20
CA ASP A 299 -30.65 10.85 25.97
C ASP A 299 -31.63 11.60 25.05
N GLY A 300 -32.91 11.21 25.07
CA GLY A 300 -34.01 12.00 24.48
C GLY A 300 -34.51 11.57 23.10
N VAL A 301 -34.16 10.38 22.60
CA VAL A 301 -34.80 9.81 21.40
C VAL A 301 -36.17 9.23 21.81
N LEU A 302 -37.26 9.94 21.51
CA LEU A 302 -38.61 9.49 21.81
C LEU A 302 -38.89 8.14 21.13
N ASN A 303 -39.22 7.14 21.93
CA ASN A 303 -39.66 5.82 21.46
C ASN A 303 -41.01 6.00 20.75
N TYR A 304 -41.04 5.84 19.42
CA TYR A 304 -42.21 6.15 18.57
C TYR A 304 -43.42 5.24 18.84
N ASP A 305 -43.25 4.19 19.65
CA ASP A 305 -44.31 3.26 20.06
C ASP A 305 -45.32 3.83 21.08
N SER A 306 -45.20 5.11 21.45
CA SER A 306 -46.12 5.78 22.38
C SER A 306 -47.20 6.66 21.71
N CYS A 307 -47.31 6.65 20.38
CA CYS A 307 -48.30 7.45 19.62
C CYS A 307 -49.60 6.70 19.24
N SER A 308 -50.04 5.74 20.05
CA SER A 308 -51.43 5.25 20.03
C SER A 308 -52.09 5.45 21.38
N ASP A 309 -52.62 6.66 21.62
CA ASP A 309 -53.82 6.94 22.42
C ASP A 309 -53.86 8.42 22.83
N SER A 310 -54.28 9.29 21.91
CA SER A 310 -55.07 10.50 22.21
C SER A 310 -55.64 11.12 20.93
#